data_AF-A0A9D5TMD5-F1
#
_entry.id   AF-A0A9D5TMD5-F1
#
_cell.length_a   1.000
_cell.length_b   1.000
_cell.length_c   1.000
_cell.angle_alpha   90.00
_cell.angle_beta   90.00
_cell.angle_gamma   90.00
#
_symmetry.space_group_name_H-M   'P 1'
#
loop_
_entity.id
_entity.type
_entity.pdbx_description
1 polymer ?
#
loop_
_entity_poly.entity_id
_entity_poly.type
_entity_poly.pdbx_seq_one_letter_code
_entity_poly.pdbx_strand_id
1 'polypeptide(L)'
;MKFSRTLSLLLVVAMLLTMLTGLSMTTSAASDITTPPTGYDDASDVAYKTYNGYTANWGARGEDCTFLSKYATSFYTGSYTYDTLSQKNGGSSQSNAHSSALYSSLKSLMSSKHNYETGYKETRDLYRITDCLKNDTNHISSFYSGTTLNGAWDGGSTWNREHTWPNSKGLGGADENDIMMLRPTSVSENSDRGNTAYGEASGYYDPGVSVRGDCARIVLYVYTRWGNTSYMWGKSGVMESMSILLKWMEEDPVDTWEMGRNDAVQSITGTRNVYVDYPEYAWLLFGKDIPSNMTTPSGEANGGNACAHTSTREERVEPTCTQDGSVTTICNTCGKSLNTTNLPAIGHNYVDGTCINCGNADINGGSSEVYYAIFNDANGKVMTTEVSEYTSSSGVTKKQLGSAPASLNSENKLQTSATNVALFKIETKNGVTSFITPEGKRLSCDGTDLTFVNYATDYTEFVLEEADGGYYIRLANYLYNNNKEQYLEFYRDIFTCYGLVESNAAIYTFSFREVAAPGETPSVEPTTESNAPETEEPTIPEEGYSAIFNAANGKVMTTEVSEYTSSSTGITKKQFVSAPASLNADGKLVTEASNVAL
;
A
#
# COMPACT_ATOMS: atom_id res chain seq x y z
N MET A 1 71.30 -37.55 11.20
CA MET A 1 70.83 -37.29 12.58
C MET A 1 70.06 -35.98 12.61
N LYS A 2 69.00 -35.91 13.43
CA LYS A 2 67.98 -34.85 13.54
C LYS A 2 68.51 -33.49 14.05
N PHE A 3 67.62 -32.48 13.94
CA PHE A 3 67.54 -31.14 14.57
C PHE A 3 68.37 -30.01 13.93
N SER A 4 67.93 -28.75 13.82
CA SER A 4 66.65 -28.03 14.06
C SER A 4 66.89 -26.56 13.72
N ARG A 5 66.24 -25.96 12.71
CA ARG A 5 65.17 -24.95 12.85
C ARG A 5 65.23 -24.08 14.12
N THR A 6 66.29 -23.28 14.29
CA THR A 6 66.40 -22.30 15.41
C THR A 6 67.03 -20.96 15.00
N LEU A 7 66.88 -20.51 13.74
CA LEU A 7 67.44 -19.21 13.32
C LEU A 7 66.48 -18.25 12.58
N SER A 8 65.24 -18.64 12.28
CA SER A 8 64.26 -17.75 11.62
C SER A 8 63.24 -17.09 12.55
N LEU A 9 63.29 -17.37 13.86
CA LEU A 9 62.35 -16.77 14.84
C LEU A 9 62.85 -15.44 15.42
N LEU A 10 64.16 -15.15 15.35
CA LEU A 10 64.75 -13.95 15.96
C LEU A 10 64.58 -12.67 15.14
N LEU A 11 64.28 -12.75 13.84
CA LEU A 11 64.01 -11.56 13.01
C LEU A 11 62.54 -11.12 13.05
N VAL A 12 61.62 -12.00 13.44
CA VAL A 12 60.17 -11.72 13.47
C VAL A 12 59.75 -11.06 14.80
N VAL A 13 60.51 -11.28 15.88
CA VAL A 13 60.23 -10.70 17.21
C VAL A 13 60.71 -9.24 17.32
N ALA A 14 61.67 -8.80 16.49
CA ALA A 14 62.20 -7.43 16.53
C ALA A 14 61.33 -6.39 15.77
N MET A 15 60.44 -6.83 14.87
CA MET A 15 59.50 -5.92 14.17
C MET A 15 58.17 -5.72 14.91
N LEU A 16 57.92 -6.47 15.99
CA LEU A 16 56.69 -6.36 16.79
C LEU A 16 56.84 -5.49 18.06
N LEU A 17 58.03 -4.97 18.35
CA LEU A 17 58.32 -4.27 19.62
C LEU A 17 58.55 -2.75 19.51
N THR A 18 58.29 -2.12 18.35
CA THR A 18 58.42 -0.65 18.19
C THR A 18 57.11 0.08 17.90
N MET A 19 55.95 -0.58 18.03
CA MET A 19 54.63 0.06 17.85
C MET A 19 53.89 0.34 19.18
N LEU A 20 54.52 0.15 20.34
CA LEU A 20 53.95 0.44 21.66
C LEU A 20 54.75 1.52 22.40
N THR A 21 54.64 2.78 21.98
CA THR A 21 54.81 3.94 22.89
C THR A 21 54.10 5.14 22.27
N GLY A 22 52.87 5.42 22.71
CA GLY A 22 52.20 6.64 22.28
C GLY A 22 50.69 6.67 22.42
N LEU A 23 50.11 6.23 23.53
CA LEU A 23 48.78 6.70 23.92
C LEU A 23 48.71 6.84 25.44
N SER A 24 48.72 8.10 25.88
CA SER A 24 48.33 8.52 27.22
C SER A 24 46.85 8.20 27.44
N MET A 25 46.55 7.50 28.53
CA MET A 25 45.20 7.26 29.00
C MET A 25 44.60 8.56 29.53
N THR A 26 43.50 9.00 28.92
CA THR A 26 42.48 9.79 29.61
C THR A 26 41.18 9.01 29.52
N THR A 27 40.65 8.64 30.68
CA THR A 27 39.35 7.98 30.83
C THR A 27 38.24 8.93 30.40
N SER A 28 37.49 8.56 29.36
CA SER A 28 36.16 9.10 29.08
C SER A 28 35.17 7.93 29.07
N ALA A 29 34.02 8.16 29.70
CA ALA A 29 32.92 7.22 29.83
C ALA A 29 32.47 6.64 28.48
N ALA A 30 31.89 5.43 28.53
CA ALA A 30 31.26 4.79 27.38
C ALA A 30 30.25 5.75 26.73
N SER A 31 30.51 6.12 25.48
CA SER A 31 29.58 6.82 24.61
C SER A 31 29.23 5.91 23.44
N ASP A 32 27.96 5.50 23.44
CA ASP A 32 27.07 5.18 22.33
C ASP A 32 27.63 4.68 21.00
N ILE A 33 27.11 3.53 20.60
CA ILE A 33 27.07 3.07 19.21
C ILE A 33 26.20 4.04 18.42
N THR A 34 26.83 4.97 17.72
CA THR A 34 26.19 5.79 16.69
C THR A 34 26.07 4.97 15.40
N THR A 35 24.92 4.34 15.16
CA THR A 35 24.50 4.03 13.79
C THR A 35 24.26 5.35 13.06
N PRO A 36 24.68 5.49 11.79
CA PRO A 36 24.43 6.72 11.05
C PRO A 36 22.91 6.90 10.88
N PRO A 37 22.37 8.13 11.06
CA PRO A 37 20.97 8.42 10.82
C PRO A 37 20.65 7.98 9.40
N THR A 38 19.48 7.37 9.21
CA THR A 38 19.01 6.97 7.88
C THR A 38 18.83 8.18 6.96
N GLY A 39 18.70 9.38 7.53
CA GLY A 39 18.50 10.62 6.81
C GLY A 39 17.06 10.76 6.29
N TYR A 40 16.12 10.03 6.89
CA TYR A 40 14.69 10.14 6.57
C TYR A 40 14.04 11.15 7.50
N ASP A 41 13.77 12.34 6.98
CA ASP A 41 13.03 13.38 7.71
C ASP A 41 11.52 13.27 7.39
N ASP A 42 11.16 12.68 6.25
CA ASP A 42 9.79 12.48 5.78
C ASP A 42 9.56 11.10 5.12
N ALA A 43 8.28 10.72 4.98
CA ALA A 43 7.86 9.49 4.30
C ALA A 43 8.33 9.38 2.85
N SER A 44 8.50 10.51 2.16
CA SER A 44 9.00 10.59 0.79
C SER A 44 10.49 10.26 0.66
N ASP A 45 11.26 10.40 1.74
CA ASP A 45 12.70 10.10 1.76
C ASP A 45 12.97 8.60 1.84
N VAL A 46 11.98 7.80 2.24
CA VAL A 46 12.15 6.37 2.52
C VAL A 46 12.48 5.58 1.25
N ALA A 47 13.69 5.00 1.22
CA ALA A 47 14.15 4.13 0.14
C ALA A 47 13.63 2.69 0.29
N TYR A 48 12.36 2.49 -0.08
CA TYR A 48 11.73 1.17 -0.08
C TYR A 48 12.43 0.20 -1.05
N LYS A 49 12.83 -0.98 -0.55
CA LYS A 49 13.24 -2.10 -1.40
C LYS A 49 12.29 -3.27 -1.24
N THR A 50 12.13 -4.03 -2.31
CA THR A 50 11.29 -5.23 -2.31
C THR A 50 12.13 -6.50 -2.40
N TYR A 51 11.66 -7.54 -1.73
CA TYR A 51 12.22 -8.88 -1.78
C TYR A 51 11.08 -9.89 -1.80
N ASN A 52 11.05 -10.77 -2.80
CA ASN A 52 9.94 -11.70 -3.06
C ASN A 52 8.56 -11.02 -3.10
N GLY A 53 8.48 -9.82 -3.68
CA GLY A 53 7.23 -9.05 -3.79
C GLY A 53 6.82 -8.30 -2.51
N TYR A 54 7.53 -8.48 -1.40
CA TYR A 54 7.26 -7.82 -0.13
C TYR A 54 8.24 -6.68 0.13
N THR A 55 7.81 -5.69 0.91
CA THR A 55 8.69 -4.58 1.32
C THR A 55 9.61 -5.03 2.42
N ALA A 56 10.92 -4.88 2.23
CA ALA A 56 11.91 -5.16 3.25
C ALA A 56 11.92 -4.05 4.31
N ASN A 57 12.26 -4.41 5.55
CA ASN A 57 12.41 -3.44 6.63
C ASN A 57 13.53 -2.44 6.28
N TRP A 58 13.14 -1.18 6.08
CA TRP A 58 14.01 -0.10 5.67
C TRP A 58 14.65 0.66 6.85
N GLY A 59 14.14 0.45 8.06
CA GLY A 59 14.44 1.27 9.23
C GLY A 59 15.73 0.92 9.96
N ALA A 60 16.03 1.74 10.97
CA ALA A 60 17.17 1.60 11.87
C ALA A 60 16.72 1.62 13.33
N ARG A 61 17.40 0.83 14.17
CA ARG A 61 17.10 0.83 15.61
C ARG A 61 17.57 2.12 16.26
N GLY A 62 16.79 2.62 17.22
CA GLY A 62 17.14 3.76 18.07
C GLY A 62 17.12 5.12 17.37
N GLU A 63 16.57 5.20 16.16
CA GLU A 63 16.28 6.45 15.46
C GLU A 63 14.78 6.71 15.55
N ASP A 64 14.36 7.62 16.43
CA ASP A 64 12.96 7.99 16.63
C ASP A 64 12.27 8.29 15.29
N CYS A 65 11.09 7.71 15.10
CA CYS A 65 10.27 7.93 13.92
C CYS A 65 9.29 9.07 14.18
N THR A 66 9.44 10.16 13.43
CA THR A 66 8.63 11.39 13.56
C THR A 66 7.68 11.62 12.39
N PHE A 67 7.46 10.60 11.54
CA PHE A 67 6.56 10.67 10.40
C PHE A 67 5.80 9.35 10.19
N LEU A 68 4.59 9.43 9.65
CA LEU A 68 3.86 8.25 9.19
C LEU A 68 4.38 7.81 7.83
N SER A 69 4.70 6.52 7.67
CA SER A 69 5.06 5.98 6.36
C SER A 69 3.90 6.08 5.35
N LYS A 70 4.20 5.96 4.05
CA LYS A 70 3.13 5.91 3.02
C LYS A 70 2.16 4.74 3.24
N TYR A 71 2.69 3.63 3.77
CA TYR A 71 1.93 2.44 4.11
C TYR A 71 0.97 2.71 5.27
N ALA A 72 1.47 3.34 6.34
CA ALA A 72 0.64 3.80 7.46
C ALA A 72 -0.45 4.75 6.95
N THR A 73 -0.09 5.81 6.24
CA THR A 73 -1.06 6.81 5.72
C THR A 73 -2.18 6.17 4.89
N SER A 74 -1.84 5.21 4.00
CA SER A 74 -2.82 4.50 3.17
C SER A 74 -3.73 3.52 3.95
N PHE A 75 -3.33 3.11 5.15
CA PHE A 75 -4.05 2.13 5.97
C PHE A 75 -5.29 2.75 6.63
N TYR A 76 -5.22 4.02 7.02
CA TYR A 76 -6.24 4.74 7.79
C TYR A 76 -7.13 5.60 6.89
N THR A 77 -8.24 5.02 6.40
CA THR A 77 -9.18 5.70 5.51
C THR A 77 -10.62 5.66 6.02
N GLY A 78 -11.45 6.58 5.54
CA GLY A 78 -12.87 6.63 5.87
C GLY A 78 -13.13 6.78 7.36
N SER A 79 -13.91 5.86 7.94
CA SER A 79 -14.24 5.88 9.39
C SER A 79 -13.06 5.48 10.31
N TYR A 80 -11.90 5.20 9.74
CA TYR A 80 -10.70 4.79 10.47
C TYR A 80 -9.58 5.84 10.43
N THR A 81 -9.88 7.08 10.02
CA THR A 81 -8.91 8.18 10.16
C THR A 81 -8.59 8.46 11.62
N TYR A 82 -7.43 9.09 11.87
CA TYR A 82 -7.04 9.51 13.22
C TYR A 82 -8.11 10.38 13.88
N ASP A 83 -8.59 11.42 13.19
CA ASP A 83 -9.64 12.32 13.69
C ASP A 83 -10.91 11.58 14.12
N THR A 84 -11.25 10.48 13.43
CA THR A 84 -12.43 9.67 13.76
C THR A 84 -12.16 8.74 14.94
N LEU A 85 -10.99 8.12 14.98
CA LEU A 85 -10.62 7.14 16.01
C LEU A 85 -10.31 7.83 17.34
N SER A 86 -9.57 8.93 17.33
CA SER A 86 -9.16 9.66 18.53
C SER A 86 -10.33 10.22 19.34
N GLN A 87 -11.48 10.47 18.69
CA GLN A 87 -12.72 10.91 19.34
C GLN A 87 -13.51 9.77 20.01
N LYS A 88 -13.13 8.50 19.79
CA LYS A 88 -13.85 7.37 20.38
C LYS A 88 -13.43 7.18 21.83
N ASN A 89 -14.43 6.98 22.69
CA ASN A 89 -14.19 6.70 24.10
C ASN A 89 -13.39 5.40 24.27
N GLY A 90 -12.30 5.49 25.03
CA GLY A 90 -11.60 4.35 25.62
C GLY A 90 -12.28 3.81 26.88
N GLY A 91 -11.58 2.93 27.58
CA GLY A 91 -11.99 2.44 28.89
C GLY A 91 -11.75 3.46 30.00
N SER A 92 -12.50 3.36 31.10
CA SER A 92 -12.24 4.14 32.32
C SER A 92 -11.27 3.46 33.29
N SER A 93 -10.86 2.21 33.00
CA SER A 93 -9.90 1.45 33.78
C SER A 93 -9.20 0.37 32.95
N GLN A 94 -8.12 -0.18 33.50
CA GLN A 94 -7.43 -1.35 32.93
C GLN A 94 -8.37 -2.53 32.63
N SER A 95 -9.41 -2.72 33.46
CA SER A 95 -10.31 -3.88 33.36
C SER A 95 -11.43 -3.72 32.34
N ASN A 96 -11.66 -2.52 31.77
CA ASN A 96 -12.74 -2.30 30.80
C ASN A 96 -12.28 -1.72 29.45
N ALA A 97 -10.98 -1.46 29.27
CA ALA A 97 -10.43 -0.97 27.99
C ALA A 97 -10.87 -1.82 26.78
N HIS A 98 -10.88 -3.15 26.92
CA HIS A 98 -11.32 -4.10 25.88
C HIS A 98 -12.82 -4.07 25.54
N SER A 99 -13.63 -3.34 26.30
CA SER A 99 -15.06 -3.17 26.04
C SER A 99 -15.38 -1.79 25.45
N SER A 100 -14.35 -0.97 25.16
CA SER A 100 -14.52 0.41 24.71
C SER A 100 -14.85 0.53 23.22
N ALA A 101 -15.36 1.70 22.83
CA ALA A 101 -15.68 2.01 21.44
C ALA A 101 -14.40 2.13 20.59
N LEU A 102 -13.34 2.72 21.16
CA LEU A 102 -12.03 2.80 20.52
C LEU A 102 -11.45 1.40 20.28
N TYR A 103 -11.41 0.55 21.31
CA TYR A 103 -10.94 -0.83 21.18
C TYR A 103 -11.66 -1.58 20.07
N SER A 104 -12.99 -1.51 20.04
CA SER A 104 -13.80 -2.21 19.04
C SER A 104 -13.47 -1.74 17.63
N SER A 105 -13.26 -0.43 17.45
CA SER A 105 -12.94 0.15 16.15
C SER A 105 -11.52 -0.20 15.68
N LEU A 106 -10.53 -0.15 16.58
CA LEU A 106 -9.15 -0.57 16.29
C LEU A 106 -9.08 -2.06 15.95
N LYS A 107 -9.79 -2.89 16.73
CA LYS A 107 -9.90 -4.33 16.46
C LYS A 107 -10.54 -4.61 15.10
N SER A 108 -11.62 -3.91 14.75
CA SER A 108 -12.28 -4.03 13.45
C SER A 108 -11.37 -3.58 12.30
N LEU A 109 -10.66 -2.46 12.44
CA LEU A 109 -9.68 -1.99 11.46
C LEU A 109 -8.63 -3.07 11.18
N MET A 110 -7.90 -3.49 12.22
CA MET A 110 -6.80 -4.46 12.05
C MET A 110 -7.30 -5.83 11.60
N SER A 111 -8.49 -6.27 12.03
CA SER A 111 -9.08 -7.55 11.59
C SER A 111 -9.54 -7.51 10.14
N SER A 112 -10.19 -6.42 9.71
CA SER A 112 -10.72 -6.30 8.34
C SER A 112 -9.65 -6.20 7.27
N LYS A 113 -8.45 -5.72 7.64
CA LYS A 113 -7.31 -5.57 6.73
C LYS A 113 -6.36 -6.77 6.75
N HIS A 114 -6.47 -7.65 7.74
CA HIS A 114 -5.66 -8.86 7.83
C HIS A 114 -6.18 -9.88 6.82
N ASN A 115 -5.52 -9.96 5.67
CA ASN A 115 -5.93 -10.79 4.54
C ASN A 115 -5.08 -12.05 4.36
N TYR A 116 -3.97 -12.18 5.11
CA TYR A 116 -3.10 -13.34 5.08
C TYR A 116 -2.52 -13.67 6.46
N GLU A 117 -2.82 -14.87 6.96
CA GLU A 117 -2.25 -15.42 8.20
C GLU A 117 -1.01 -16.27 7.86
N THR A 118 0.16 -15.85 8.34
CA THR A 118 1.43 -16.54 8.07
C THR A 118 1.54 -17.89 8.77
N GLY A 119 2.16 -18.88 8.16
CA GLY A 119 2.44 -20.15 8.86
C GLY A 119 3.63 -20.03 9.83
N TYR A 120 3.56 -20.66 11.02
CA TYR A 120 4.70 -20.70 11.97
C TYR A 120 6.04 -21.17 11.34
N LYS A 121 5.98 -22.05 10.34
CA LYS A 121 7.16 -22.51 9.58
C LYS A 121 7.61 -21.51 8.52
N GLU A 122 6.69 -20.74 7.97
CA GLU A 122 6.94 -19.76 6.92
C GLU A 122 7.63 -18.51 7.48
N THR A 123 7.29 -18.10 8.72
CA THR A 123 7.86 -16.90 9.35
C THR A 123 9.39 -16.88 9.39
N ARG A 124 10.04 -18.05 9.40
CA ARG A 124 11.50 -18.16 9.32
C ARG A 124 12.08 -17.51 8.08
N ASP A 125 11.43 -17.68 6.94
CA ASP A 125 11.89 -17.11 5.67
C ASP A 125 11.50 -15.63 5.58
N LEU A 126 10.36 -15.26 6.18
CA LEU A 126 9.84 -13.89 6.18
C LEU A 126 10.62 -12.93 7.10
N TYR A 127 11.36 -13.41 8.10
CA TYR A 127 12.21 -12.52 8.92
C TYR A 127 13.33 -11.85 8.15
N ARG A 128 13.75 -12.45 7.02
CA ARG A 128 14.65 -11.81 6.06
C ARG A 128 14.05 -10.59 5.39
N ILE A 129 12.76 -10.34 5.57
CA ILE A 129 12.02 -9.19 5.08
C ILE A 129 11.66 -8.30 6.28
N THR A 130 10.96 -8.83 7.29
CA THR A 130 10.40 -8.03 8.40
C THR A 130 11.44 -7.56 9.41
N ASP A 131 12.51 -8.32 9.60
CA ASP A 131 13.50 -8.08 10.65
C ASP A 131 14.91 -7.92 10.06
N CYS A 132 15.01 -7.59 8.77
CA CYS A 132 16.26 -7.37 8.06
C CYS A 132 16.89 -5.99 8.33
N LEU A 133 18.21 -5.90 8.25
CA LEU A 133 18.94 -4.66 8.55
C LEU A 133 18.92 -3.70 7.35
N LYS A 134 18.15 -2.61 7.42
CA LYS A 134 18.14 -1.53 6.40
C LYS A 134 18.07 -2.08 4.96
N ASN A 135 17.07 -2.92 4.70
CA ASN A 135 16.83 -3.64 3.45
C ASN A 135 17.86 -4.75 3.10
N ASP A 136 18.81 -5.09 3.97
CA ASP A 136 19.73 -6.21 3.77
C ASP A 136 19.13 -7.54 4.23
N THR A 137 18.53 -8.28 3.28
CA THR A 137 17.81 -9.53 3.56
C THR A 137 18.74 -10.71 3.92
N ASN A 138 20.05 -10.52 3.96
CA ASN A 138 21.00 -11.53 4.43
C ASN A 138 21.25 -11.45 5.94
N HIS A 139 20.91 -10.32 6.56
CA HIS A 139 21.17 -10.08 7.98
C HIS A 139 19.89 -9.64 8.67
N ILE A 140 19.55 -10.33 9.76
CA ILE A 140 18.39 -10.00 10.59
C ILE A 140 18.84 -9.52 11.96
N SER A 141 18.02 -8.71 12.63
CA SER A 141 18.26 -8.28 14.00
C SER A 141 17.65 -9.29 14.99
N SER A 142 18.42 -9.74 15.97
CA SER A 142 17.84 -10.34 17.18
C SER A 142 16.93 -9.33 17.86
N PHE A 143 15.75 -9.76 18.30
CA PHE A 143 14.70 -8.83 18.74
C PHE A 143 15.10 -8.03 19.97
N TYR A 144 15.60 -8.68 21.02
CA TYR A 144 15.91 -8.00 22.29
C TYR A 144 17.26 -7.29 22.26
N SER A 145 18.32 -7.96 21.80
CA SER A 145 19.67 -7.39 21.85
C SER A 145 20.03 -6.50 20.68
N GLY A 146 19.26 -6.51 19.59
CA GLY A 146 19.67 -5.86 18.34
C GLY A 146 20.84 -6.55 17.61
N THR A 147 21.36 -7.65 18.15
CA THR A 147 22.54 -8.34 17.58
C THR A 147 22.25 -8.80 16.16
N THR A 148 23.19 -8.53 15.25
CA THR A 148 23.11 -9.00 13.87
C THR A 148 23.25 -10.53 13.80
N LEU A 149 22.29 -11.17 13.16
CA LEU A 149 22.22 -12.60 12.93
C LEU A 149 22.22 -12.88 11.41
N ASN A 150 22.66 -14.06 11.02
CA ASN A 150 22.46 -14.52 9.64
C ASN A 150 20.97 -14.77 9.40
N GLY A 151 20.42 -14.17 8.34
CA GLY A 151 19.00 -14.28 8.00
C GLY A 151 18.59 -15.66 7.48
N ALA A 152 19.52 -16.46 6.97
CA ALA A 152 19.21 -17.82 6.52
C ALA A 152 18.87 -18.72 7.71
N TRP A 153 17.78 -19.49 7.58
CA TRP A 153 17.40 -20.46 8.60
C TRP A 153 18.40 -21.63 8.66
N ASP A 154 18.99 -21.84 9.82
CA ASP A 154 20.05 -22.84 10.05
C ASP A 154 19.58 -24.05 10.88
N GLY A 155 18.27 -24.31 10.87
CA GLY A 155 17.66 -25.36 11.69
C GLY A 155 17.37 -24.94 13.13
N GLY A 156 17.58 -23.68 13.50
CA GLY A 156 17.35 -23.17 14.84
C GLY A 156 18.58 -23.24 15.73
N SER A 157 19.76 -23.25 15.11
CA SER A 157 21.05 -23.38 15.79
C SER A 157 21.52 -22.05 16.36
N THR A 158 21.42 -20.98 15.56
CA THR A 158 21.86 -19.63 15.94
C THR A 158 20.71 -18.79 16.48
N TRP A 159 19.54 -18.90 15.86
CA TRP A 159 18.36 -18.12 16.23
C TRP A 159 17.09 -18.95 16.15
N ASN A 160 16.08 -18.55 16.89
CA ASN A 160 14.77 -19.18 16.87
C ASN A 160 13.66 -18.10 16.93
N ARG A 161 12.41 -18.55 17.03
CA ARG A 161 11.23 -17.68 17.03
C ARG A 161 10.82 -17.40 18.46
N GLU A 162 10.89 -16.14 18.85
CA GLU A 162 10.32 -15.65 20.08
C GLU A 162 8.83 -15.36 19.88
N HIS A 163 8.03 -15.83 20.83
CA HIS A 163 6.63 -15.46 20.97
C HIS A 163 6.54 -14.32 21.97
N THR A 164 6.58 -13.07 21.51
CA THR A 164 6.52 -11.90 22.41
C THR A 164 5.27 -11.92 23.29
N TRP A 165 4.17 -12.47 22.79
CA TRP A 165 3.09 -13.04 23.60
C TRP A 165 3.28 -14.56 23.74
N PRO A 166 3.69 -15.11 24.90
CA PRO A 166 4.02 -16.53 25.01
C PRO A 166 2.86 -17.44 24.62
N ASN A 167 3.15 -18.51 23.87
CA ASN A 167 2.14 -19.50 23.46
C ASN A 167 1.35 -20.06 24.67
N SER A 168 2.02 -20.32 25.80
CA SER A 168 1.34 -20.79 27.02
C SER A 168 0.28 -19.82 27.59
N LYS A 169 0.19 -18.60 27.05
CA LYS A 169 -0.74 -17.53 27.41
C LYS A 169 -1.57 -17.06 26.20
N GLY A 170 -1.42 -17.70 25.03
CA GLY A 170 -2.09 -17.36 23.77
C GLY A 170 -3.57 -17.78 23.70
N LEU A 171 -4.16 -17.69 22.51
CA LEU A 171 -5.53 -18.12 22.21
C LEU A 171 -5.60 -19.53 21.59
N GLY A 172 -4.54 -20.32 21.70
CA GLY A 172 -4.52 -21.72 21.28
C GLY A 172 -4.52 -21.94 19.77
N GLY A 173 -3.93 -21.02 19.01
CA GLY A 173 -3.49 -21.32 17.64
C GLY A 173 -3.34 -20.11 16.71
N ALA A 174 -4.41 -19.35 16.48
CA ALA A 174 -4.43 -18.35 15.39
C ALA A 174 -3.47 -17.17 15.65
N ASP A 175 -3.40 -16.70 16.89
CA ASP A 175 -2.46 -15.66 17.31
C ASP A 175 -1.00 -16.13 17.23
N GLU A 176 -0.74 -17.43 17.45
CA GLU A 176 0.60 -18.06 17.40
C GLU A 176 1.25 -18.03 16.02
N ASN A 177 0.47 -17.74 14.99
CA ASN A 177 0.91 -17.66 13.61
C ASN A 177 1.15 -16.21 13.14
N ASP A 178 0.85 -15.20 13.97
CA ASP A 178 0.94 -13.80 13.58
C ASP A 178 2.39 -13.28 13.61
N ILE A 179 2.96 -13.04 12.43
CA ILE A 179 4.32 -12.50 12.29
C ILE A 179 4.52 -11.12 12.93
N MET A 180 3.44 -10.38 13.26
CA MET A 180 3.57 -9.15 14.02
C MET A 180 4.15 -9.41 15.42
N MET A 181 3.70 -10.49 16.08
CA MET A 181 4.13 -10.85 17.43
C MET A 181 5.29 -11.83 17.47
N LEU A 182 5.49 -12.61 16.41
CA LEU A 182 6.63 -13.51 16.30
C LEU A 182 7.86 -12.72 15.87
N ARG A 183 8.96 -12.87 16.62
CA ARG A 183 10.21 -12.15 16.37
C ARG A 183 11.41 -13.11 16.31
N PRO A 184 12.42 -12.87 15.48
CA PRO A 184 13.66 -13.65 15.54
C PRO A 184 14.48 -13.24 16.77
N THR A 185 15.03 -14.22 17.48
CA THR A 185 15.95 -13.99 18.61
C THR A 185 17.09 -14.98 18.60
N SER A 186 18.23 -14.64 19.19
CA SER A 186 19.24 -15.64 19.54
C SER A 186 18.61 -16.71 20.44
N VAL A 187 19.05 -17.95 20.29
CA VAL A 187 18.48 -19.08 21.06
C VAL A 187 18.57 -18.85 22.58
N SER A 188 19.65 -18.22 23.03
CA SER A 188 19.85 -17.86 24.44
C SER A 188 18.85 -16.81 24.92
N GLU A 189 18.63 -15.74 24.17
CA GLU A 189 17.69 -14.68 24.55
C GLU A 189 16.27 -15.22 24.72
N ASN A 190 15.82 -16.06 23.79
CA ASN A 190 14.51 -16.71 23.89
C ASN A 190 14.43 -17.61 25.13
N SER A 191 15.46 -18.43 25.36
CA SER A 191 15.51 -19.33 26.52
C SER A 191 15.50 -18.57 27.85
N ASP A 192 16.23 -17.45 27.92
CA ASP A 192 16.34 -16.61 29.11
C ASP A 192 15.01 -15.91 29.43
N ARG A 193 14.28 -15.48 28.40
CA ARG A 193 12.94 -14.88 28.56
C ARG A 193 11.92 -15.92 29.00
N GLY A 194 11.87 -17.06 28.30
CA GLY A 194 10.88 -18.11 28.51
C GLY A 194 9.45 -17.60 28.33
N ASN A 195 8.60 -17.72 29.35
CA ASN A 195 7.25 -17.15 29.35
C ASN A 195 7.06 -16.08 30.42
N THR A 196 8.13 -15.52 30.97
CA THR A 196 8.08 -14.53 32.05
C THR A 196 7.37 -13.26 31.57
N ALA A 197 6.47 -12.73 32.40
CA ALA A 197 5.77 -11.48 32.09
C ALA A 197 6.78 -10.33 32.00
N TYR A 198 6.58 -9.42 31.05
CA TYR A 198 7.39 -8.21 30.95
C TYR A 198 7.12 -7.27 32.13
N GLY A 199 8.16 -6.60 32.61
CA GLY A 199 8.06 -5.65 33.72
C GLY A 199 9.40 -5.32 34.35
N GLU A 200 9.40 -4.42 35.31
CA GLU A 200 10.62 -3.92 35.97
C GLU A 200 10.79 -4.50 37.38
N ALA A 201 9.70 -4.94 38.01
CA ALA A 201 9.77 -5.48 39.35
C ALA A 201 10.43 -6.87 39.40
N SER A 202 10.88 -7.27 40.59
CA SER A 202 11.47 -8.61 40.80
C SER A 202 10.50 -9.73 40.40
N GLY A 203 10.98 -10.60 39.50
CA GLY A 203 10.22 -11.72 38.95
C GLY A 203 9.47 -11.40 37.64
N TYR A 204 9.72 -10.23 37.06
CA TYR A 204 9.37 -9.89 35.69
C TYR A 204 10.62 -9.87 34.81
N TYR A 205 10.42 -9.88 33.49
CA TYR A 205 11.47 -9.80 32.48
C TYR A 205 11.55 -8.39 31.92
N ASP A 206 12.69 -7.74 32.13
CA ASP A 206 13.00 -6.44 31.52
C ASP A 206 13.87 -6.70 30.28
N PRO A 207 13.35 -6.44 29.06
CA PRO A 207 14.08 -6.73 27.84
C PRO A 207 15.23 -5.75 27.56
N GLY A 208 15.34 -4.66 28.34
CA GLY A 208 16.30 -3.59 28.14
C GLY A 208 15.65 -2.33 27.55
N VAL A 209 16.17 -1.16 27.92
CA VAL A 209 15.54 0.15 27.69
C VAL A 209 15.23 0.47 26.24
N SER A 210 15.98 -0.07 25.28
CA SER A 210 15.88 0.22 23.85
C SER A 210 14.86 -0.64 23.09
N VAL A 211 14.11 -1.50 23.79
CA VAL A 211 13.09 -2.39 23.20
C VAL A 211 11.85 -2.53 24.09
N ARG A 212 11.77 -1.74 25.16
CA ARG A 212 10.64 -1.76 26.11
C ARG A 212 9.36 -1.31 25.42
N GLY A 213 9.45 -0.24 24.63
CA GLY A 213 8.39 0.31 23.81
C GLY A 213 7.92 -0.69 22.76
N ASP A 214 8.87 -1.34 22.05
CA ASP A 214 8.57 -2.41 21.08
C ASP A 214 7.72 -3.51 21.73
N CYS A 215 8.18 -4.04 22.86
CA CYS A 215 7.49 -5.08 23.59
C CYS A 215 6.08 -4.62 24.02
N ALA A 216 5.96 -3.41 24.56
CA ALA A 216 4.69 -2.83 25.00
C ALA A 216 3.69 -2.68 23.84
N ARG A 217 4.13 -2.15 22.70
CA ARG A 217 3.32 -1.97 21.49
C ARG A 217 2.87 -3.31 20.90
N ILE A 218 3.73 -4.32 20.88
CA ILE A 218 3.38 -5.65 20.37
C ILE A 218 2.36 -6.36 21.27
N VAL A 219 2.54 -6.34 22.60
CA VAL A 219 1.57 -6.99 23.48
C VAL A 219 0.22 -6.25 23.47
N LEU A 220 0.22 -4.92 23.31
CA LEU A 220 -1.02 -4.16 23.17
C LEU A 220 -1.72 -4.44 21.84
N TYR A 221 -0.97 -4.65 20.76
CA TYR A 221 -1.50 -5.15 19.49
C TYR A 221 -2.21 -6.49 19.67
N VAL A 222 -1.58 -7.48 20.32
CA VAL A 222 -2.20 -8.80 20.54
C VAL A 222 -3.43 -8.68 21.44
N TYR A 223 -3.37 -7.86 22.49
CA TYR A 223 -4.51 -7.54 23.34
C TYR A 223 -5.71 -7.04 22.53
N THR A 224 -5.50 -6.16 21.55
CA THR A 224 -6.58 -5.56 20.75
C THR A 224 -7.00 -6.40 19.55
N ARG A 225 -6.06 -6.76 18.67
CA ARG A 225 -6.34 -7.47 17.42
C ARG A 225 -6.91 -8.86 17.67
N TRP A 226 -6.29 -9.61 18.57
CA TRP A 226 -6.70 -10.99 18.87
C TRP A 226 -7.72 -11.06 20.01
N GLY A 227 -7.77 -10.02 20.87
CA GLY A 227 -8.69 -10.00 22.01
C GLY A 227 -8.23 -10.86 23.17
N ASN A 228 -6.93 -11.09 23.30
CA ASN A 228 -6.35 -11.86 24.39
C ASN A 228 -6.28 -11.01 25.67
N THR A 229 -7.43 -10.85 26.34
CA THR A 229 -7.57 -9.94 27.48
C THR A 229 -7.26 -10.60 28.82
N SER A 230 -7.46 -11.91 28.93
CA SER A 230 -7.34 -12.69 30.17
C SER A 230 -5.92 -12.81 30.70
N TYR A 231 -4.92 -12.80 29.81
CA TYR A 231 -3.50 -12.94 30.17
C TYR A 231 -2.71 -11.64 30.00
N MET A 232 -3.37 -10.48 29.99
CA MET A 232 -2.65 -9.23 29.79
C MET A 232 -1.77 -8.85 31.00
N TRP A 233 -2.28 -8.99 32.22
CA TRP A 233 -1.71 -8.30 33.39
C TRP A 233 -1.15 -9.22 34.48
N GLY A 234 -0.15 -8.72 35.21
CA GLY A 234 0.44 -9.34 36.38
C GLY A 234 1.40 -10.50 36.06
N LYS A 235 1.95 -11.14 37.09
CA LYS A 235 2.96 -12.22 36.94
C LYS A 235 2.50 -13.40 36.09
N SER A 236 1.21 -13.73 36.13
CA SER A 236 0.61 -14.77 35.30
C SER A 236 0.27 -14.31 33.89
N GLY A 237 0.26 -12.99 33.63
CA GLY A 237 -0.03 -12.39 32.33
C GLY A 237 1.23 -12.15 31.51
N VAL A 238 1.16 -11.23 30.54
CA VAL A 238 2.28 -10.89 29.66
C VAL A 238 2.94 -9.57 30.02
N MET A 239 2.24 -8.69 30.75
CA MET A 239 2.72 -7.38 31.12
C MET A 239 2.45 -7.09 32.60
N GLU A 240 3.39 -6.46 33.30
CA GLU A 240 3.28 -6.18 34.72
C GLU A 240 2.01 -5.40 35.07
N SER A 241 1.77 -4.29 34.37
CA SER A 241 0.61 -3.42 34.58
C SER A 241 0.43 -2.45 33.42
N MET A 242 -0.76 -1.83 33.33
CA MET A 242 -1.03 -0.74 32.39
C MET A 242 -0.07 0.44 32.61
N SER A 243 0.29 0.75 33.86
CA SER A 243 1.24 1.83 34.17
C SER A 243 2.64 1.56 33.62
N ILE A 244 3.15 0.33 33.76
CA ILE A 244 4.46 -0.02 33.20
C ILE A 244 4.39 -0.05 31.67
N LEU A 245 3.27 -0.49 31.09
CA LEU A 245 3.08 -0.48 29.64
C LEU A 245 3.15 0.93 29.05
N LEU A 246 2.39 1.87 29.61
CA LEU A 246 2.40 3.26 29.13
C LEU A 246 3.75 3.93 29.40
N LYS A 247 4.37 3.67 30.56
CA LYS A 247 5.73 4.14 30.87
C LYS A 247 6.74 3.68 29.81
N TRP A 248 6.72 2.40 29.45
CA TRP A 248 7.62 1.85 28.43
C TRP A 248 7.41 2.46 27.05
N MET A 249 6.16 2.71 26.66
CA MET A 249 5.85 3.38 25.39
C MET A 249 6.26 4.87 25.37
N GLU A 250 6.36 5.51 26.53
CA GLU A 250 6.82 6.89 26.67
C GLU A 250 8.35 7.00 26.73
N GLU A 251 9.02 6.09 27.44
CA GLU A 251 10.48 6.06 27.60
C GLU A 251 11.22 5.54 26.35
N ASP A 252 10.55 4.72 25.55
CA ASP A 252 11.06 4.12 24.32
C ASP A 252 10.06 4.40 23.18
N PRO A 253 10.16 5.60 22.55
CA PRO A 253 9.30 6.00 21.45
C PRO A 253 9.36 5.02 20.26
N VAL A 254 8.48 5.22 19.29
CA VAL A 254 8.53 4.42 18.06
C VAL A 254 9.77 4.83 17.27
N ASP A 255 10.59 3.87 16.87
CA ASP A 255 11.76 4.11 16.02
C ASP A 255 11.47 3.75 14.54
N THR A 256 12.37 4.15 13.64
CA THR A 256 12.23 3.86 12.21
C THR A 256 12.29 2.36 11.94
N TRP A 257 12.99 1.57 12.76
CA TRP A 257 13.00 0.11 12.68
C TRP A 257 11.62 -0.49 12.86
N GLU A 258 10.87 -0.06 13.86
CA GLU A 258 9.50 -0.51 14.10
C GLU A 258 8.57 -0.08 12.97
N MET A 259 8.66 1.17 12.50
CA MET A 259 7.85 1.65 11.39
C MET A 259 8.14 0.85 10.11
N GLY A 260 9.42 0.62 9.79
CA GLY A 260 9.83 -0.17 8.64
C GLY A 260 9.47 -1.64 8.75
N ARG A 261 9.52 -2.22 9.94
CA ARG A 261 8.99 -3.56 10.20
C ARG A 261 7.48 -3.61 10.03
N ASN A 262 6.75 -2.59 10.48
CA ASN A 262 5.30 -2.52 10.36
C ASN A 262 4.87 -2.43 8.89
N ASP A 263 5.61 -1.66 8.08
CA ASP A 263 5.48 -1.64 6.60
C ASP A 263 5.72 -3.02 5.98
N ALA A 264 6.81 -3.67 6.38
CA ALA A 264 7.16 -5.00 5.88
C ALA A 264 6.07 -6.03 6.21
N VAL A 265 5.57 -6.05 7.46
CA VAL A 265 4.50 -6.95 7.88
C VAL A 265 3.20 -6.66 7.14
N GLN A 266 2.82 -5.40 6.95
CA GLN A 266 1.62 -5.05 6.17
C GLN A 266 1.72 -5.53 4.73
N SER A 267 2.90 -5.43 4.12
CA SER A 267 3.09 -5.91 2.75
C SER A 267 2.83 -7.42 2.62
N ILE A 268 2.98 -8.17 3.71
CA ILE A 268 2.75 -9.63 3.78
C ILE A 268 1.31 -9.95 4.19
N THR A 269 0.82 -9.36 5.29
CA THR A 269 -0.43 -9.78 5.97
C THR A 269 -1.62 -8.86 5.68
N GLY A 270 -1.37 -7.71 5.05
CA GLY A 270 -2.34 -6.64 4.84
C GLY A 270 -2.64 -5.80 6.08
N THR A 271 -2.18 -6.20 7.28
CA THR A 271 -2.46 -5.51 8.55
C THR A 271 -1.23 -4.87 9.18
N ARG A 272 -1.46 -3.97 10.14
CA ARG A 272 -0.44 -3.20 10.86
C ARG A 272 -0.69 -3.20 12.35
N ASN A 273 0.36 -2.93 13.12
CA ASN A 273 0.25 -2.56 14.50
C ASN A 273 -0.10 -1.07 14.60
N VAL A 274 -1.35 -0.79 14.96
CA VAL A 274 -1.84 0.59 15.09
C VAL A 274 -1.12 1.40 16.18
N TYR A 275 -0.50 0.73 17.16
CA TYR A 275 0.26 1.36 18.23
C TYR A 275 1.70 1.68 17.84
N VAL A 276 2.16 1.21 16.68
CA VAL A 276 3.40 1.70 16.05
C VAL A 276 3.10 2.96 15.24
N ASP A 277 1.99 2.98 14.50
CA ASP A 277 1.65 4.16 13.69
C ASP A 277 1.18 5.35 14.56
N TYR A 278 0.31 5.07 15.53
CA TYR A 278 -0.30 6.06 16.44
C TYR A 278 -0.18 5.56 17.90
N PRO A 279 1.00 5.62 18.52
CA PRO A 279 1.23 5.12 19.88
C PRO A 279 0.36 5.83 20.93
N GLU A 280 -0.09 7.06 20.68
CA GLU A 280 -1.03 7.80 21.52
C GLU A 280 -2.40 7.12 21.68
N TYR A 281 -2.79 6.21 20.77
CA TYR A 281 -3.98 5.38 20.95
C TYR A 281 -3.90 4.52 22.22
N ALA A 282 -2.72 4.20 22.74
CA ALA A 282 -2.59 3.48 23.99
C ALA A 282 -3.17 4.30 25.16
N TRP A 283 -2.87 5.61 25.24
CA TRP A 283 -3.42 6.49 26.27
C TRP A 283 -4.93 6.65 26.12
N LEU A 284 -5.39 6.91 24.89
CA LEU A 284 -6.82 7.05 24.61
C LEU A 284 -7.59 5.77 24.94
N LEU A 285 -7.05 4.59 24.60
CA LEU A 285 -7.65 3.29 24.89
C LEU A 285 -7.88 3.08 26.38
N PHE A 286 -6.94 3.52 27.22
CA PHE A 286 -7.03 3.40 28.68
C PHE A 286 -7.66 4.63 29.37
N GLY A 287 -8.22 5.57 28.59
CA GLY A 287 -8.86 6.78 29.11
C GLY A 287 -7.89 7.66 29.89
N LYS A 288 -6.66 7.78 29.40
CA LYS A 288 -5.58 8.61 29.95
C LYS A 288 -5.31 9.80 29.05
N ASP A 289 -4.83 10.86 29.67
CA ASP A 289 -4.33 12.03 28.96
C ASP A 289 -3.03 11.67 28.25
N ILE A 290 -2.93 12.04 26.98
CA ILE A 290 -1.72 11.85 26.18
C ILE A 290 -0.60 12.76 26.75
N PRO A 291 0.64 12.28 26.94
CA PRO A 291 1.73 13.12 27.41
C PRO A 291 2.05 14.20 26.36
N SER A 292 2.14 15.45 26.81
CA SER A 292 2.25 16.63 25.93
C SER A 292 3.53 16.73 25.10
N ASN A 293 4.55 15.93 25.43
CA ASN A 293 5.86 15.89 24.80
C ASN A 293 6.20 14.51 24.24
N MET A 294 5.19 13.65 24.08
CA MET A 294 5.40 12.31 23.55
C MET A 294 5.78 12.39 22.07
N THR A 295 6.95 11.85 21.73
CA THR A 295 7.36 11.69 20.33
C THR A 295 6.50 10.63 19.67
N THR A 296 5.80 10.99 18.59
CA THR A 296 4.99 10.04 17.82
C THR A 296 5.24 10.20 16.33
N PRO A 297 5.14 9.12 15.54
CA PRO A 297 5.22 9.21 14.09
C PRO A 297 4.14 10.12 13.49
N SER A 298 2.98 10.19 14.13
CA SER A 298 1.85 11.03 13.71
C SER A 298 2.05 12.52 14.02
N GLY A 299 2.88 12.86 15.01
CA GLY A 299 3.00 14.22 15.57
C GLY A 299 1.79 14.67 16.41
N GLU A 300 0.75 13.85 16.58
CA GLU A 300 -0.53 14.26 17.19
C GLU A 300 -0.49 14.37 18.72
N ALA A 301 0.50 13.76 19.38
CA ALA A 301 0.59 13.76 20.83
C ALA A 301 1.10 15.09 21.42
N ASN A 302 1.79 15.91 20.63
CA ASN A 302 2.50 17.12 21.09
C ASN A 302 1.61 18.32 21.39
N GLY A 303 0.33 18.11 21.73
CA GLY A 303 -0.56 19.17 22.22
C GLY A 303 -0.55 20.40 21.33
N GLY A 304 -0.46 20.21 20.00
CA GLY A 304 -0.49 21.27 19.00
C GLY A 304 -1.86 21.93 18.95
N ASN A 305 -2.18 22.66 20.02
CA ASN A 305 -3.30 23.55 20.23
C ASN A 305 -4.48 23.20 19.34
N ALA A 306 -5.20 22.10 19.62
CA ALA A 306 -6.32 21.56 18.83
C ALA A 306 -6.64 22.48 17.65
N CYS A 307 -5.81 22.43 16.57
CA CYS A 307 -5.97 23.41 15.50
C CYS A 307 -7.33 23.03 14.97
N ALA A 308 -8.33 23.90 15.10
CA ALA A 308 -9.67 23.62 14.59
C ALA A 308 -9.66 23.40 13.06
N HIS A 309 -8.49 23.58 12.44
CA HIS A 309 -8.21 23.42 11.02
C HIS A 309 -9.15 24.27 10.16
N THR A 310 -9.67 25.36 10.76
CA THR A 310 -10.58 26.32 10.14
C THR A 310 -9.85 27.31 9.24
N SER A 311 -8.54 27.48 9.42
CA SER A 311 -7.69 28.31 8.55
C SER A 311 -6.63 27.44 7.88
N THR A 312 -6.73 27.31 6.57
CA THR A 312 -5.83 26.48 5.75
C THR A 312 -5.23 27.27 4.60
N ARG A 313 -4.09 26.79 4.09
CA ARG A 313 -3.54 27.16 2.78
C ARG A 313 -3.30 25.89 1.99
N GLU A 314 -3.12 26.03 0.68
CA GLU A 314 -2.61 24.95 -0.16
C GLU A 314 -1.14 25.21 -0.48
N GLU A 315 -0.31 24.20 -0.27
CA GLU A 315 1.02 24.14 -0.87
C GLU A 315 0.96 23.18 -2.04
N ARG A 316 1.51 23.63 -3.17
CA ARG A 316 1.48 22.90 -4.42
C ARG A 316 2.91 22.62 -4.86
N VAL A 317 3.19 21.34 -5.08
CA VAL A 317 4.36 20.90 -5.84
C VAL A 317 3.83 20.52 -7.21
N GLU A 318 4.26 21.23 -8.24
CA GLU A 318 3.87 20.88 -9.60
C GLU A 318 4.48 19.53 -9.99
N PRO A 319 3.70 18.62 -10.61
CA PRO A 319 4.27 17.39 -11.14
C PRO A 319 5.32 17.72 -12.19
N THR A 320 6.36 16.91 -12.28
CA THR A 320 7.36 16.98 -13.34
C THR A 320 7.13 15.83 -14.33
N CYS A 321 7.97 15.73 -15.37
CA CYS A 321 7.90 14.61 -16.29
C CYS A 321 8.13 13.24 -15.63
N THR A 322 8.81 13.19 -14.48
CA THR A 322 9.27 11.94 -13.86
C THR A 322 8.90 11.80 -12.39
N GLN A 323 8.44 12.87 -11.75
CA GLN A 323 8.07 12.88 -10.34
C GLN A 323 6.65 13.43 -10.21
N ASP A 324 5.83 12.73 -9.43
CA ASP A 324 4.50 13.20 -9.04
C ASP A 324 4.61 14.56 -8.35
N GLY A 325 3.59 15.38 -8.57
CA GLY A 325 3.36 16.59 -7.80
C GLY A 325 2.37 16.31 -6.67
N SER A 326 2.04 17.34 -5.93
CA SER A 326 1.06 17.23 -4.86
C SER A 326 0.35 18.56 -4.63
N VAL A 327 -0.89 18.45 -4.15
CA VAL A 327 -1.59 19.55 -3.51
C VAL A 327 -1.81 19.15 -2.06
N THR A 328 -1.15 19.85 -1.15
CA THR A 328 -1.26 19.61 0.28
C THR A 328 -2.00 20.77 0.93
N THR A 329 -3.14 20.49 1.55
CA THR A 329 -3.84 21.45 2.42
C THR A 329 -3.14 21.49 3.77
N ILE A 330 -2.68 22.66 4.20
CA ILE A 330 -1.92 22.86 5.43
C ILE A 330 -2.67 23.82 6.37
N CYS A 331 -2.82 23.49 7.65
CA CYS A 331 -3.34 24.43 8.65
C CYS A 331 -2.36 25.61 8.79
N ASN A 332 -2.82 26.85 8.57
CA ASN A 332 -1.99 28.05 8.72
C ASN A 332 -1.54 28.27 10.17
N THR A 333 -2.32 27.78 11.13
CA THR A 333 -2.08 27.98 12.55
C THR A 333 -1.02 27.04 13.12
N CYS A 334 -0.97 25.78 12.68
CA CYS A 334 -0.05 24.77 13.22
C CYS A 334 0.92 24.17 12.20
N GLY A 335 0.79 24.48 10.91
CA GLY A 335 1.65 23.95 9.85
C GLY A 335 1.40 22.49 9.49
N LYS A 336 0.39 21.84 10.07
CA LYS A 336 0.05 20.44 9.80
C LYS A 336 -0.60 20.26 8.43
N SER A 337 -0.12 19.29 7.67
CA SER A 337 -0.76 18.78 6.44
C SER A 337 -2.02 17.99 6.79
N LEU A 338 -3.16 18.46 6.32
CA LEU A 338 -4.49 17.90 6.63
C LEU A 338 -4.96 16.92 5.57
N ASN A 339 -4.64 17.20 4.33
CA ASN A 339 -4.96 16.36 3.19
C ASN A 339 -3.91 16.58 2.11
N THR A 340 -3.47 15.50 1.47
CA THR A 340 -2.56 15.57 0.33
C THR A 340 -3.20 14.81 -0.83
N THR A 341 -3.44 15.53 -1.93
CA THR A 341 -3.87 14.95 -3.19
C THR A 341 -2.64 14.80 -4.08
N ASN A 342 -2.33 13.57 -4.49
CA ASN A 342 -1.24 13.34 -5.45
C ASN A 342 -1.66 13.83 -6.83
N LEU A 343 -0.77 14.58 -7.47
CA LEU A 343 -0.87 14.95 -8.87
C LEU A 343 0.06 14.01 -9.63
N PRO A 344 -0.44 13.11 -10.49
CA PRO A 344 0.42 12.21 -11.24
C PRO A 344 1.49 12.97 -12.03
N ALA A 345 2.70 12.41 -12.14
CA ALA A 345 3.76 12.93 -13.00
C ALA A 345 3.20 13.21 -14.40
N ILE A 346 3.61 14.33 -14.99
CA ILE A 346 3.14 14.80 -16.31
C ILE A 346 3.51 13.79 -17.40
N GLY A 347 4.58 13.01 -17.18
CA GLY A 347 5.24 12.25 -18.21
C GLY A 347 6.07 13.16 -19.12
N HIS A 348 6.95 12.53 -19.90
CA HIS A 348 7.66 13.25 -20.95
C HIS A 348 6.79 13.33 -22.21
N ASN A 349 6.63 14.54 -22.75
CA ASN A 349 6.10 14.77 -24.08
C ASN A 349 7.24 15.25 -24.99
N TYR A 350 7.72 14.39 -25.90
CA TYR A 350 8.87 14.66 -26.76
C TYR A 350 8.43 15.13 -28.15
N VAL A 351 8.96 16.27 -28.60
CA VAL A 351 8.83 16.76 -29.98
C VAL A 351 10.25 16.95 -30.51
N ASP A 352 10.55 16.35 -31.67
CA ASP A 352 11.88 16.37 -32.30
C ASP A 352 13.04 15.96 -31.38
N GLY A 353 12.82 14.97 -30.52
CA GLY A 353 13.84 14.41 -29.61
C GLY A 353 14.14 15.26 -28.37
N THR A 354 13.34 16.31 -28.12
CA THR A 354 13.43 17.16 -26.93
C THR A 354 12.09 17.21 -26.22
N CYS A 355 12.07 17.00 -24.90
CA CYS A 355 10.82 17.09 -24.15
C CYS A 355 10.34 18.53 -24.07
N ILE A 356 9.13 18.83 -24.56
CA ILE A 356 8.58 20.20 -24.53
C ILE A 356 8.29 20.70 -23.11
N ASN A 357 8.14 19.78 -22.15
CA ASN A 357 7.82 20.11 -20.75
C ASN A 357 9.08 20.40 -19.92
N CYS A 358 10.23 19.75 -20.20
CA CYS A 358 11.44 19.89 -19.37
C CYS A 358 12.74 20.17 -20.13
N GLY A 359 12.71 20.20 -21.46
CA GLY A 359 13.88 20.50 -22.31
C GLY A 359 14.94 19.39 -22.35
N ASN A 360 14.73 18.26 -21.66
CA ASN A 360 15.65 17.14 -21.69
C ASN A 360 15.65 16.49 -23.07
N ALA A 361 16.86 16.24 -23.59
CA ALA A 361 17.07 15.45 -24.79
C ALA A 361 16.78 13.98 -24.49
N ASP A 362 16.22 13.28 -25.47
CA ASP A 362 16.03 11.84 -25.40
C ASP A 362 17.39 11.12 -25.31
N ILE A 363 17.75 10.67 -24.11
CA ILE A 363 19.00 9.96 -23.81
C ILE A 363 18.95 8.46 -24.18
N ASN A 364 17.79 7.96 -24.58
CA ASN A 364 17.58 6.56 -24.95
C ASN A 364 17.00 6.55 -26.36
N GLY A 365 17.84 6.75 -27.38
CA GLY A 365 17.41 6.67 -28.77
C GLY A 365 16.51 5.45 -29.01
N GLY A 366 15.20 5.71 -29.11
CA GLY A 366 14.12 4.78 -29.46
C GLY A 366 13.53 3.93 -28.33
N SER A 367 12.53 4.45 -27.62
CA SER A 367 11.25 3.76 -27.30
C SER A 367 10.42 4.54 -26.27
N SER A 368 9.41 5.28 -26.72
CA SER A 368 8.24 5.64 -25.90
C SER A 368 7.63 4.35 -25.32
N GLU A 369 7.39 4.26 -24.02
CA GLU A 369 6.64 3.12 -23.47
C GLU A 369 5.20 3.17 -23.99
N VAL A 370 4.87 2.29 -24.95
CA VAL A 370 3.53 2.15 -25.53
C VAL A 370 2.75 1.13 -24.70
N TYR A 371 1.54 1.50 -24.30
CA TYR A 371 0.59 0.60 -23.62
C TYR A 371 -0.48 0.12 -24.61
N TYR A 372 -0.84 -1.14 -24.51
CA TYR A 372 -1.85 -1.77 -25.35
C TYR A 372 -3.02 -2.29 -24.51
N ALA A 373 -4.22 -2.21 -25.05
CA ALA A 373 -5.37 -2.92 -24.52
C ALA A 373 -5.49 -4.31 -25.16
N ILE A 374 -6.06 -5.25 -24.42
CA ILE A 374 -6.42 -6.58 -24.93
C ILE A 374 -7.83 -6.51 -25.55
N PHE A 375 -7.92 -6.77 -26.85
CA PHE A 375 -9.15 -6.64 -27.62
C PHE A 375 -9.56 -7.97 -28.23
N ASN A 376 -10.84 -8.34 -28.10
CA ASN A 376 -11.43 -9.44 -28.83
C ASN A 376 -12.14 -8.89 -30.08
N ASP A 377 -11.46 -8.95 -31.23
CA ASP A 377 -11.93 -8.39 -32.49
C ASP A 377 -13.26 -9.01 -32.94
N ALA A 378 -13.47 -10.31 -32.72
CA ALA A 378 -14.68 -11.02 -33.14
C ALA A 378 -15.96 -10.51 -32.46
N ASN A 379 -15.86 -10.04 -31.22
CA ASN A 379 -17.00 -9.54 -30.45
C ASN A 379 -17.02 -8.01 -30.33
N GLY A 380 -15.99 -7.31 -30.79
CA GLY A 380 -15.89 -5.84 -30.67
C GLY A 380 -15.78 -5.39 -29.21
N LYS A 381 -15.02 -6.13 -28.39
CA LYS A 381 -14.98 -5.98 -26.93
C LYS A 381 -13.56 -5.84 -26.42
N VAL A 382 -13.31 -4.80 -25.62
CA VAL A 382 -12.03 -4.54 -24.95
C VAL A 382 -12.12 -4.87 -23.47
N MET A 383 -11.05 -5.38 -22.88
CA MET A 383 -10.95 -5.66 -21.45
C MET A 383 -10.99 -4.36 -20.63
N THR A 384 -11.72 -4.37 -19.51
CA THR A 384 -11.74 -3.26 -18.55
C THR A 384 -11.13 -3.67 -17.21
N THR A 385 -10.87 -2.69 -16.34
CA THR A 385 -10.29 -2.92 -15.01
C THR A 385 -11.33 -3.34 -13.96
N GLU A 386 -12.61 -3.38 -14.31
CA GLU A 386 -13.69 -3.78 -13.42
C GLU A 386 -13.62 -5.28 -13.12
N VAL A 387 -13.71 -5.66 -11.84
CA VAL A 387 -13.76 -7.07 -11.42
C VAL A 387 -15.19 -7.44 -11.07
N SER A 388 -15.70 -8.51 -11.70
CA SER A 388 -17.00 -9.10 -11.42
C SER A 388 -16.84 -10.47 -10.77
N GLU A 389 -17.81 -10.86 -9.94
CA GLU A 389 -17.87 -12.19 -9.33
C GLU A 389 -19.04 -12.99 -9.89
N TYR A 390 -18.77 -14.23 -10.28
CA TYR A 390 -19.78 -15.18 -10.77
C TYR A 390 -19.78 -16.43 -9.89
N THR A 391 -20.90 -16.72 -9.24
CA THR A 391 -21.11 -18.00 -8.54
C THR A 391 -21.83 -18.98 -9.45
N SER A 392 -21.20 -20.12 -9.74
CA SER A 392 -21.79 -21.19 -10.52
C SER A 392 -22.95 -21.86 -9.78
N SER A 393 -23.75 -22.65 -10.51
CA SER A 393 -24.79 -23.50 -9.92
C SER A 393 -24.25 -24.57 -8.95
N SER A 394 -22.93 -24.83 -8.96
CA SER A 394 -22.26 -25.72 -8.02
C SER A 394 -21.73 -24.99 -6.77
N GLY A 395 -22.01 -23.68 -6.62
CA GLY A 395 -21.62 -22.87 -5.46
C GLY A 395 -20.17 -22.36 -5.48
N VAL A 396 -19.47 -22.49 -6.61
CA VAL A 396 -18.09 -22.00 -6.76
C VAL A 396 -18.14 -20.57 -7.31
N THR A 397 -17.59 -19.62 -6.56
CA THR A 397 -17.43 -18.22 -7.00
C THR A 397 -16.10 -18.06 -7.72
N LYS A 398 -16.12 -17.37 -8.86
CA LYS A 398 -14.92 -16.95 -9.61
C LYS A 398 -14.92 -15.45 -9.87
N LYS A 399 -13.73 -14.85 -9.93
CA LYS A 399 -13.49 -13.45 -10.30
C LYS A 399 -13.12 -13.34 -11.77
N GLN A 400 -13.70 -12.36 -12.45
CA GLN A 400 -13.58 -12.18 -13.91
C GLN A 400 -13.50 -10.69 -14.24
N LEU A 401 -12.84 -10.34 -15.35
CA LEU A 401 -12.63 -8.94 -15.74
C LEU A 401 -13.72 -8.45 -16.70
N GLY A 402 -14.17 -7.21 -16.47
CA GLY A 402 -15.17 -6.53 -17.26
C GLY A 402 -14.82 -6.39 -18.74
N SER A 403 -15.82 -6.05 -19.54
CA SER A 403 -15.63 -5.70 -20.94
C SER A 403 -16.39 -4.43 -21.32
N ALA A 404 -15.90 -3.74 -22.35
CA ALA A 404 -16.57 -2.59 -22.93
C ALA A 404 -16.65 -2.70 -24.46
N PRO A 405 -17.72 -2.21 -25.10
CA PRO A 405 -17.76 -2.09 -26.55
C PRO A 405 -16.63 -1.21 -27.07
N ALA A 406 -15.94 -1.65 -28.11
CA ALA A 406 -14.91 -0.88 -28.78
C ALA A 406 -14.86 -1.21 -30.28
N SER A 407 -14.42 -0.24 -31.08
CA SER A 407 -14.21 -0.41 -32.52
C SER A 407 -12.84 0.13 -32.91
N LEU A 408 -12.30 -0.32 -34.04
CA LEU A 408 -11.06 0.23 -34.58
C LEU A 408 -11.35 1.46 -35.45
N ASN A 409 -10.56 2.52 -35.28
CA ASN A 409 -10.56 3.66 -36.19
C ASN A 409 -9.74 3.34 -37.47
N SER A 410 -9.62 4.32 -38.37
CA SER A 410 -8.83 4.20 -39.61
C SER A 410 -7.33 3.95 -39.39
N GLU A 411 -6.82 4.19 -38.18
CA GLU A 411 -5.43 3.96 -37.78
C GLU A 411 -5.25 2.63 -37.03
N ASN A 412 -6.29 1.78 -36.95
CA ASN A 412 -6.32 0.55 -36.16
C ASN A 412 -6.15 0.75 -34.64
N LYS A 413 -6.48 1.94 -34.11
CA LYS A 413 -6.57 2.22 -32.67
C LYS A 413 -7.99 2.01 -32.17
N LEU A 414 -8.14 1.60 -30.92
CA LEU A 414 -9.44 1.40 -30.27
C LEU A 414 -10.11 2.72 -29.95
N GLN A 415 -11.37 2.84 -30.37
CA GLN A 415 -12.31 3.85 -29.93
C GLN A 415 -13.34 3.20 -29.01
N THR A 416 -13.51 3.75 -27.81
CA THR A 416 -14.49 3.30 -26.83
C THR A 416 -14.90 4.46 -25.92
N SER A 417 -16.11 4.40 -25.37
CA SER A 417 -16.57 5.34 -24.34
C SER A 417 -16.15 4.93 -22.93
N ALA A 418 -15.56 3.74 -22.76
CA ALA A 418 -15.14 3.26 -21.45
C ALA A 418 -13.90 4.02 -20.96
N THR A 419 -13.99 4.58 -19.75
CA THR A 419 -12.88 5.29 -19.09
C THR A 419 -11.98 4.36 -18.28
N ASN A 420 -12.31 3.07 -18.22
CA ASN A 420 -11.65 2.06 -17.39
C ASN A 420 -11.08 0.90 -18.23
N VAL A 421 -10.65 1.16 -19.47
CA VAL A 421 -9.96 0.15 -20.29
C VAL A 421 -8.70 -0.33 -19.59
N ALA A 422 -8.49 -1.65 -19.55
CA ALA A 422 -7.26 -2.22 -19.02
C ALA A 422 -6.14 -2.04 -20.05
N LEU A 423 -5.13 -1.26 -19.68
CA LEU A 423 -3.94 -0.97 -20.49
C LEU A 423 -2.74 -1.75 -19.97
N PHE A 424 -1.88 -2.21 -20.86
CA PHE A 424 -0.74 -3.05 -20.52
C PHE A 424 0.51 -2.66 -21.26
N LYS A 425 1.60 -2.48 -20.52
CA LYS A 425 2.94 -2.73 -21.03
C LYS A 425 3.09 -4.23 -21.21
N ILE A 426 3.44 -4.65 -22.42
CA ILE A 426 3.62 -6.05 -22.77
C ILE A 426 5.12 -6.33 -22.77
N GLU A 427 5.59 -7.11 -21.80
CA GLU A 427 7.00 -7.48 -21.69
C GLU A 427 7.16 -8.97 -21.99
N THR A 428 7.88 -9.31 -23.07
CA THR A 428 8.21 -10.69 -23.41
C THR A 428 9.70 -10.96 -23.20
N LYS A 429 10.03 -11.95 -22.38
CA LYS A 429 11.39 -12.41 -22.13
C LYS A 429 11.45 -13.93 -22.25
N ASN A 430 12.33 -14.44 -23.10
CA ASN A 430 12.51 -15.87 -23.34
C ASN A 430 11.21 -16.61 -23.70
N GLY A 431 10.32 -15.96 -24.47
CA GLY A 431 9.03 -16.55 -24.88
C GLY A 431 7.93 -16.48 -23.82
N VAL A 432 8.21 -15.98 -22.62
CA VAL A 432 7.23 -15.73 -21.56
C VAL A 432 6.86 -14.25 -21.57
N THR A 433 5.57 -13.97 -21.56
CA THR A 433 4.98 -12.63 -21.65
C THR A 433 4.29 -12.25 -20.35
N SER A 434 4.52 -11.02 -19.90
CA SER A 434 3.79 -10.39 -18.81
C SER A 434 3.00 -9.19 -19.32
N PHE A 435 1.77 -9.05 -18.83
CA PHE A 435 0.92 -7.89 -19.05
C PHE A 435 0.91 -7.04 -17.79
N ILE A 436 1.50 -5.86 -17.86
CA ILE A 436 1.75 -4.99 -16.70
C ILE A 436 0.99 -3.69 -16.89
N THR A 437 0.07 -3.36 -15.98
CA THR A 437 -0.69 -2.11 -16.03
C THR A 437 0.19 -0.89 -15.76
N PRO A 438 -0.24 0.34 -16.11
CA PRO A 438 0.51 1.55 -15.81
C PRO A 438 0.90 1.69 -14.33
N GLU A 439 0.03 1.26 -13.42
CA GLU A 439 0.27 1.25 -11.97
C GLU A 439 1.12 0.05 -11.48
N GLY A 440 1.67 -0.75 -12.40
CA GLY A 440 2.58 -1.85 -12.09
C GLY A 440 1.91 -3.17 -11.68
N LYS A 441 0.58 -3.28 -11.77
CA LYS A 441 -0.12 -4.54 -11.51
C LYS A 441 0.01 -5.48 -12.69
N ARG A 442 -0.05 -6.77 -12.42
CA ARG A 442 0.07 -7.83 -13.42
C ARG A 442 -1.28 -8.49 -13.65
N LEU A 443 -1.64 -8.74 -14.90
CA LEU A 443 -2.75 -9.63 -15.22
C LEU A 443 -2.44 -11.02 -14.65
N SER A 444 -3.39 -11.61 -13.93
CA SER A 444 -3.23 -12.90 -13.25
C SER A 444 -4.40 -13.82 -13.58
N CYS A 445 -4.12 -15.07 -13.98
CA CYS A 445 -5.10 -16.15 -13.99
C CYS A 445 -4.59 -17.33 -13.16
N ASP A 446 -5.34 -17.72 -12.10
CA ASP A 446 -4.98 -18.86 -11.24
C ASP A 446 -5.59 -20.20 -11.69
N GLY A 447 -6.14 -20.22 -12.90
CA GLY A 447 -6.92 -21.31 -13.47
C GLY A 447 -8.42 -21.24 -13.18
N THR A 448 -8.87 -20.32 -12.32
CA THR A 448 -10.28 -20.06 -12.04
C THR A 448 -10.60 -18.57 -12.11
N ASP A 449 -9.81 -17.75 -11.43
CA ASP A 449 -9.97 -16.32 -11.31
C ASP A 449 -9.08 -15.58 -12.30
N LEU A 450 -9.63 -14.58 -12.97
CA LEU A 450 -8.89 -13.59 -13.76
C LEU A 450 -8.94 -12.23 -13.03
N THR A 451 -7.79 -11.75 -12.57
CA THR A 451 -7.68 -10.53 -11.73
C THR A 451 -6.38 -9.78 -12.00
N PHE A 452 -6.13 -8.71 -11.22
CA PHE A 452 -4.84 -8.01 -11.18
C PHE A 452 -4.16 -8.22 -9.81
N VAL A 453 -2.86 -8.50 -9.84
CA VAL A 453 -2.04 -8.67 -8.62
C VAL A 453 -0.80 -7.78 -8.67
N ASN A 454 -0.21 -7.46 -7.52
CA ASN A 454 0.90 -6.50 -7.45
C ASN A 454 2.29 -7.13 -7.68
N TYR A 455 2.38 -8.46 -7.85
CA TYR A 455 3.65 -9.19 -7.90
C TYR A 455 3.61 -10.32 -8.92
N ALA A 456 4.78 -10.67 -9.46
CA ALA A 456 4.91 -11.77 -10.41
C ALA A 456 4.73 -13.12 -9.70
N THR A 457 3.95 -14.00 -10.29
CA THR A 457 3.75 -15.40 -9.90
C THR A 457 3.60 -16.27 -11.16
N ASP A 458 3.56 -17.59 -11.00
CA ASP A 458 3.26 -18.53 -12.10
C ASP A 458 1.91 -18.25 -12.80
N TYR A 459 1.01 -17.52 -12.14
CA TYR A 459 -0.31 -17.11 -12.64
C TYR A 459 -0.28 -15.82 -13.46
N THR A 460 0.84 -15.11 -13.48
CA THR A 460 1.01 -13.81 -14.18
C THR A 460 1.86 -13.90 -15.45
N GLU A 461 2.23 -15.11 -15.83
CA GLU A 461 3.15 -15.40 -16.91
C GLU A 461 2.41 -16.16 -18.02
N PHE A 462 2.51 -15.65 -19.25
CA PHE A 462 1.74 -16.13 -20.38
C PHE A 462 2.64 -16.50 -21.56
N VAL A 463 2.16 -17.39 -22.42
CA VAL A 463 2.73 -17.65 -23.75
C VAL A 463 1.73 -17.11 -24.77
N LEU A 464 2.25 -16.34 -25.73
CA LEU A 464 1.48 -15.87 -26.87
C LEU A 464 1.64 -16.86 -28.02
N GLU A 465 0.52 -17.44 -28.44
CA GLU A 465 0.48 -18.38 -29.56
C GLU A 465 -0.23 -17.72 -30.72
N GLU A 466 0.43 -17.63 -31.88
CA GLU A 466 -0.13 -16.97 -33.07
C GLU A 466 -1.44 -17.66 -33.50
N ALA A 467 -2.45 -16.83 -33.78
CA ALA A 467 -3.75 -17.25 -34.29
C ALA A 467 -4.19 -16.32 -35.42
N ASP A 468 -5.16 -16.74 -36.23
CA ASP A 468 -5.71 -15.87 -37.28
C ASP A 468 -6.40 -14.66 -36.65
N GLY A 469 -5.90 -13.46 -36.95
CA GLY A 469 -6.40 -12.19 -36.40
C GLY A 469 -5.85 -11.80 -35.01
N GLY A 470 -4.92 -12.56 -34.41
CA GLY A 470 -4.33 -12.19 -33.12
C GLY A 470 -3.53 -13.31 -32.45
N TYR A 471 -3.72 -13.47 -31.15
CA TYR A 471 -3.01 -14.46 -30.33
C TYR A 471 -3.98 -15.22 -29.43
N TYR A 472 -3.72 -16.50 -29.21
CA TYR A 472 -4.15 -17.18 -28.00
C TYR A 472 -3.20 -16.80 -26.86
N ILE A 473 -3.76 -16.46 -25.71
CA ILE A 473 -2.99 -16.05 -24.52
C ILE A 473 -3.08 -17.18 -23.48
N ARG A 474 -2.10 -18.09 -23.47
CA ARG A 474 -2.07 -19.25 -22.58
C ARG A 474 -1.26 -18.98 -21.32
N LEU A 475 -1.63 -19.53 -20.16
CA LEU A 475 -0.75 -19.56 -18.99
C LEU A 475 0.54 -20.34 -19.28
N ALA A 476 1.69 -19.77 -18.91
CA ALA A 476 3.00 -20.35 -19.18
C ALA A 476 3.33 -21.51 -18.23
N ASN A 477 3.07 -21.33 -16.94
CA ASN A 477 3.63 -22.16 -15.87
C ASN A 477 2.58 -22.89 -15.02
N TYR A 478 1.30 -22.88 -15.43
CA TYR A 478 0.21 -23.50 -14.69
C TYR A 478 -0.70 -24.38 -15.57
N LEU A 479 -1.10 -25.52 -14.99
CA LEU A 479 -2.11 -26.42 -15.56
C LEU A 479 -3.26 -26.59 -14.56
N TYR A 480 -4.49 -26.33 -15.00
CA TYR A 480 -5.69 -26.61 -14.21
C TYR A 480 -5.81 -28.10 -13.94
N ASN A 481 -6.05 -28.47 -12.67
CA ASN A 481 -6.03 -29.85 -12.18
C ASN A 481 -4.77 -30.65 -12.61
N ASN A 482 -3.64 -29.97 -12.78
CA ASN A 482 -2.35 -30.54 -13.19
C ASN A 482 -2.35 -31.23 -14.57
N ASN A 483 -3.36 -31.00 -15.43
CA ASN A 483 -3.43 -31.67 -16.73
C ASN A 483 -4.07 -30.87 -17.87
N LYS A 484 -4.58 -29.66 -17.61
CA LYS A 484 -5.24 -28.85 -18.63
C LYS A 484 -4.63 -27.45 -18.70
N GLU A 485 -4.20 -27.08 -19.89
CA GLU A 485 -3.82 -25.70 -20.18
C GLU A 485 -5.01 -24.77 -20.02
N GLN A 486 -4.73 -23.54 -19.63
CA GLN A 486 -5.72 -22.47 -19.48
C GLN A 486 -5.32 -21.29 -20.34
N TYR A 487 -6.31 -20.71 -20.99
CA TYR A 487 -6.21 -19.61 -21.94
C TYR A 487 -7.13 -18.49 -21.49
N LEU A 488 -6.80 -17.25 -21.84
CA LEU A 488 -7.74 -16.15 -21.77
C LEU A 488 -8.95 -16.45 -22.69
N GLU A 489 -10.15 -16.15 -22.23
CA GLU A 489 -11.42 -16.42 -22.91
C GLU A 489 -12.34 -15.19 -22.76
N PHE A 490 -13.06 -14.85 -23.82
CA PHE A 490 -14.17 -13.91 -23.78
C PHE A 490 -15.51 -14.65 -23.84
N TYR A 491 -16.28 -14.65 -22.75
CA TYR A 491 -17.54 -15.40 -22.70
C TYR A 491 -18.60 -14.67 -21.88
N ARG A 492 -19.83 -14.56 -22.39
CA ARG A 492 -20.94 -13.84 -21.70
C ARG A 492 -20.60 -12.40 -21.31
N ASP A 493 -19.96 -11.67 -22.22
CA ASP A 493 -19.60 -10.25 -22.04
C ASP A 493 -18.56 -9.98 -20.94
N ILE A 494 -17.78 -11.01 -20.58
CA ILE A 494 -16.71 -10.93 -19.58
C ILE A 494 -15.42 -11.58 -20.11
N PHE A 495 -14.29 -11.11 -19.62
CA PHE A 495 -13.00 -11.78 -19.79
C PHE A 495 -12.75 -12.73 -18.62
N THR A 496 -12.33 -13.95 -18.93
CA THR A 496 -12.10 -15.04 -17.98
C THR A 496 -10.94 -15.91 -18.46
N CYS A 497 -10.61 -16.97 -17.74
CA CYS A 497 -9.80 -18.04 -18.28
C CYS A 497 -10.55 -19.39 -18.32
N TYR A 498 -10.23 -20.18 -19.34
CA TYR A 498 -10.77 -21.53 -19.55
C TYR A 498 -9.85 -22.37 -20.44
N GLY A 499 -10.14 -23.67 -20.59
CA GLY A 499 -9.40 -24.53 -21.53
C GLY A 499 -9.85 -24.26 -22.97
N LEU A 500 -8.91 -24.10 -23.90
CA LEU A 500 -9.18 -23.79 -25.31
C LEU A 500 -10.17 -24.78 -25.94
N VAL A 501 -11.20 -24.24 -26.60
CA VAL A 501 -12.15 -25.00 -27.41
C VAL A 501 -11.98 -24.58 -28.88
N GLU A 502 -11.21 -25.36 -29.65
CA GLU A 502 -10.82 -25.00 -31.02
C GLU A 502 -12.01 -24.70 -31.95
N SER A 503 -13.15 -25.37 -31.77
CA SER A 503 -14.37 -25.11 -32.55
C SER A 503 -14.99 -23.73 -32.30
N ASN A 504 -14.51 -23.00 -31.29
CA ASN A 504 -14.88 -21.63 -30.97
C ASN A 504 -13.63 -20.75 -30.75
N ALA A 505 -12.62 -20.91 -31.59
CA ALA A 505 -11.36 -20.16 -31.49
C ALA A 505 -11.52 -18.64 -31.37
N ALA A 506 -12.54 -18.05 -32.00
CA ALA A 506 -12.77 -16.61 -32.03
C ALA A 506 -12.92 -15.95 -30.65
N ILE A 507 -13.42 -16.68 -29.65
CA ILE A 507 -13.54 -16.16 -28.28
C ILE A 507 -12.25 -16.28 -27.46
N TYR A 508 -11.23 -16.95 -27.98
CA TYR A 508 -9.90 -17.09 -27.37
C TYR A 508 -8.82 -16.29 -28.10
N THR A 509 -9.14 -15.71 -29.27
CA THR A 509 -8.23 -14.87 -30.04
C THR A 509 -8.31 -13.42 -29.60
N PHE A 510 -7.16 -12.81 -29.31
CA PHE A 510 -7.07 -11.40 -28.92
C PHE A 510 -5.98 -10.66 -29.70
N SER A 511 -6.23 -9.39 -30.00
CA SER A 511 -5.23 -8.46 -30.51
C SER A 511 -4.83 -7.44 -29.45
N PHE A 512 -3.66 -6.84 -29.63
CA PHE A 512 -3.15 -5.75 -28.77
C PHE A 512 -3.26 -4.44 -29.54
N ARG A 513 -3.99 -3.47 -28.97
CA ARG A 513 -4.33 -2.22 -29.67
C ARG A 513 -4.10 -1.03 -28.77
N GLU A 514 -3.56 0.04 -29.33
CA GLU A 514 -3.54 1.35 -28.67
C GLU A 514 -4.97 1.91 -28.58
N VAL A 515 -5.23 2.78 -27.60
CA VAL A 515 -6.52 3.47 -27.45
C VAL A 515 -6.39 4.88 -28.02
N ALA A 516 -7.33 5.27 -28.89
CA ALA A 516 -7.37 6.60 -29.49
C ALA A 516 -7.64 7.68 -28.44
N ALA A 517 -7.05 8.87 -28.60
CA ALA A 517 -7.23 9.97 -27.66
C ALA A 517 -8.70 10.48 -27.66
N PRO A 518 -9.25 10.93 -26.52
CA PRO A 518 -10.59 11.49 -26.47
C PRO A 518 -10.70 12.70 -27.42
N GLY A 519 -11.56 12.61 -28.43
CA GLY A 519 -11.80 13.69 -29.40
C GLY A 519 -11.27 13.44 -30.82
N GLU A 520 -10.60 12.33 -31.09
CA GLU A 520 -10.26 11.94 -32.46
C GLU A 520 -11.50 11.41 -33.20
N THR A 521 -12.31 12.31 -33.74
CA THR A 521 -13.30 11.96 -34.77
C THR A 521 -12.59 11.59 -36.08
N PRO A 522 -13.11 10.62 -36.85
CA PRO A 522 -12.50 10.22 -38.12
C PRO A 522 -12.48 11.40 -39.10
N SER A 523 -11.29 11.83 -39.51
CA SER A 523 -11.10 12.75 -40.63
C SER A 523 -11.58 12.09 -41.92
N VAL A 524 -12.81 12.39 -42.33
CA VAL A 524 -13.20 12.29 -43.74
C VAL A 524 -12.69 13.58 -44.38
N GLU A 525 -11.75 13.48 -45.31
CA GLU A 525 -11.33 14.65 -46.11
C GLU A 525 -12.55 15.23 -46.84
N PRO A 526 -12.74 16.56 -46.79
CA PRO A 526 -12.87 17.24 -48.07
C PRO A 526 -12.23 18.64 -48.13
N THR A 527 -11.82 18.92 -49.36
CA THR A 527 -11.53 20.18 -50.04
C THR A 527 -12.05 21.50 -49.46
N THR A 528 -11.16 22.49 -49.59
CA THR A 528 -11.34 23.95 -49.83
C THR A 528 -11.71 24.89 -48.67
N GLU A 529 -10.88 25.92 -48.58
CA GLU A 529 -10.90 27.12 -47.74
C GLU A 529 -12.29 27.75 -47.50
N SER A 530 -12.57 28.15 -46.25
CA SER A 530 -13.00 29.53 -45.95
C SER A 530 -12.91 29.83 -44.44
N ASN A 531 -12.48 31.05 -44.12
CA ASN A 531 -12.31 31.62 -42.79
C ASN A 531 -13.62 31.72 -41.98
N ALA A 532 -13.61 31.30 -40.70
CA ALA A 532 -14.54 31.72 -39.64
C ALA A 532 -13.89 31.52 -38.25
N PRO A 533 -14.27 32.32 -37.21
CA PRO A 533 -13.40 32.65 -36.08
C PRO A 533 -13.39 31.62 -34.95
N GLU A 534 -12.31 31.64 -34.16
CA GLU A 534 -12.10 30.85 -32.95
C GLU A 534 -13.26 30.99 -31.95
N THR A 535 -13.78 29.85 -31.48
CA THR A 535 -14.74 29.77 -30.38
C THR A 535 -14.01 29.81 -29.04
N GLU A 536 -14.26 30.87 -28.25
CA GLU A 536 -13.77 30.99 -26.87
C GLU A 536 -14.25 29.84 -25.97
N GLU A 537 -13.40 29.44 -25.03
CA GLU A 537 -13.73 28.48 -23.99
C GLU A 537 -14.86 28.98 -23.07
N PRO A 538 -15.76 28.10 -22.58
CA PRO A 538 -16.88 28.52 -21.76
C PRO A 538 -16.42 29.02 -20.38
N THR A 539 -16.58 30.32 -20.12
CA THR A 539 -16.34 30.94 -18.80
C THR A 539 -17.57 30.87 -17.90
N ILE A 540 -17.38 30.59 -16.61
CA ILE A 540 -18.43 30.71 -15.56
C ILE A 540 -18.65 32.20 -15.26
N PRO A 541 -19.87 32.76 -15.33
CA PRO A 541 -20.10 34.19 -15.12
C PRO A 541 -19.77 34.62 -13.68
N GLU A 542 -19.06 35.74 -13.52
CA GLU A 542 -18.59 36.23 -12.21
C GLU A 542 -19.71 36.79 -11.30
N GLU A 543 -20.87 37.22 -11.83
CA GLU A 543 -22.03 37.62 -11.03
C GLU A 543 -23.38 37.33 -11.73
N GLY A 544 -24.35 36.76 -10.99
CA GLY A 544 -25.72 36.51 -11.45
C GLY A 544 -26.27 35.13 -11.04
N TYR A 545 -27.59 34.93 -11.17
CA TYR A 545 -28.22 33.61 -11.04
C TYR A 545 -28.16 32.86 -12.38
N SER A 546 -27.77 31.59 -12.36
CA SER A 546 -27.50 30.76 -13.54
C SER A 546 -28.21 29.41 -13.43
N ALA A 547 -28.93 29.03 -14.49
CA ALA A 547 -29.65 27.76 -14.53
C ALA A 547 -28.73 26.59 -14.92
N ILE A 548 -28.91 25.44 -14.28
CA ILE A 548 -28.23 24.19 -14.65
C ILE A 548 -28.96 23.56 -15.84
N PHE A 549 -28.30 23.55 -17.01
CA PHE A 549 -28.82 23.03 -18.27
C PHE A 549 -27.94 21.92 -18.85
N ASN A 550 -28.55 20.82 -19.26
CA ASN A 550 -27.89 19.74 -19.99
C ASN A 550 -28.17 19.88 -21.49
N ALA A 551 -27.16 20.33 -22.24
CA ALA A 551 -27.26 20.55 -23.68
C ALA A 551 -27.48 19.24 -24.48
N ALA A 552 -26.96 18.11 -23.99
CA ALA A 552 -27.06 16.83 -24.70
C ALA A 552 -28.49 16.29 -24.77
N ASN A 553 -29.34 16.61 -23.78
CA ASN A 553 -30.74 16.16 -23.75
C ASN A 553 -31.77 17.29 -23.72
N GLY A 554 -31.33 18.56 -23.79
CA GLY A 554 -32.20 19.72 -23.87
C GLY A 554 -33.05 19.92 -22.61
N LYS A 555 -32.48 19.71 -21.43
CA LYS A 555 -33.21 19.80 -20.14
C LYS A 555 -32.58 20.78 -19.16
N VAL A 556 -33.42 21.57 -18.50
CA VAL A 556 -33.05 22.46 -17.39
C VAL A 556 -33.65 21.96 -16.07
N MET A 557 -32.93 22.16 -14.96
CA MET A 557 -33.43 21.89 -13.62
C MET A 557 -34.53 22.88 -13.21
N THR A 558 -35.61 22.37 -12.59
CA THR A 558 -36.69 23.20 -12.01
C THR A 558 -36.69 23.11 -10.49
N THR A 559 -37.44 23.99 -9.82
CA THR A 559 -37.61 23.97 -8.36
C THR A 559 -38.69 22.97 -7.90
N GLU A 560 -39.36 22.27 -8.82
CA GLU A 560 -40.37 21.25 -8.48
C GLU A 560 -39.69 19.95 -8.03
N VAL A 561 -40.22 19.34 -6.96
CA VAL A 561 -39.68 18.09 -6.40
C VAL A 561 -40.66 16.95 -6.64
N SER A 562 -40.17 15.86 -7.21
CA SER A 562 -40.87 14.58 -7.34
C SER A 562 -40.27 13.53 -6.41
N GLU A 563 -41.06 12.52 -6.07
CA GLU A 563 -40.59 11.33 -5.37
C GLU A 563 -40.46 10.17 -6.35
N TYR A 564 -39.30 9.51 -6.33
CA TYR A 564 -39.04 8.30 -7.07
C TYR A 564 -38.74 7.16 -6.11
N THR A 565 -39.56 6.12 -6.14
CA THR A 565 -39.30 4.87 -5.45
C THR A 565 -38.61 3.91 -6.41
N SER A 566 -37.37 3.55 -6.08
CA SER A 566 -36.62 2.56 -6.83
C SER A 566 -37.30 1.20 -6.72
N SER A 567 -37.67 0.60 -7.85
CA SER A 567 -38.30 -0.72 -7.90
C SER A 567 -37.38 -1.86 -7.42
N SER A 568 -36.05 -1.65 -7.43
CA SER A 568 -35.05 -2.63 -7.01
C SER A 568 -34.71 -2.56 -5.52
N THR A 569 -34.78 -1.38 -4.90
CA THR A 569 -34.36 -1.18 -3.50
C THR A 569 -35.52 -0.83 -2.56
N GLY A 570 -36.68 -0.44 -3.10
CA GLY A 570 -37.82 0.06 -2.32
C GLY A 570 -37.58 1.44 -1.67
N ILE A 571 -36.40 2.03 -1.86
CA ILE A 571 -36.05 3.33 -1.28
C ILE A 571 -36.71 4.43 -2.09
N THR A 572 -37.43 5.32 -1.40
CA THR A 572 -38.03 6.52 -1.99
C THR A 572 -37.08 7.71 -1.83
N LYS A 573 -36.73 8.35 -2.94
CA LYS A 573 -35.87 9.54 -3.00
C LYS A 573 -36.67 10.73 -3.51
N LYS A 574 -36.38 11.91 -2.97
CA LYS A 574 -36.83 13.20 -3.50
C LYS A 574 -35.84 13.70 -4.53
N GLN A 575 -36.31 14.18 -5.67
CA GLN A 575 -35.49 14.65 -6.77
C GLN A 575 -36.15 15.84 -7.48
N PHE A 576 -35.35 16.74 -8.05
CA PHE A 576 -35.87 17.86 -8.84
C PHE A 576 -36.37 17.38 -10.20
N VAL A 577 -37.50 17.94 -10.64
CA VAL A 577 -38.06 17.71 -11.96
C VAL A 577 -37.28 18.55 -12.98
N SER A 578 -37.07 18.00 -14.18
CA SER A 578 -36.45 18.73 -15.30
C SER A 578 -37.50 19.18 -16.31
N ALA A 579 -37.30 20.35 -16.94
CA ALA A 579 -38.14 20.85 -18.02
C ALA A 579 -37.38 20.93 -19.36
N PRO A 580 -38.08 20.85 -20.51
CA PRO A 580 -37.46 21.12 -21.82
C PRO A 580 -36.89 22.54 -21.89
N ALA A 581 -35.67 22.68 -22.41
CA ALA A 581 -35.03 23.96 -22.65
C ALA A 581 -34.06 23.86 -23.83
N SER A 582 -33.67 25.01 -24.39
CA SER A 582 -32.70 25.12 -25.48
C SER A 582 -31.88 26.39 -25.33
N LEU A 583 -30.76 26.51 -26.05
CA LEU A 583 -30.02 27.77 -26.15
C LEU A 583 -30.44 28.50 -27.43
N ASN A 584 -30.62 29.82 -27.33
CA ASN A 584 -30.78 30.66 -28.52
C ASN A 584 -29.41 30.93 -29.19
N ALA A 585 -29.42 31.67 -30.31
CA ALA A 585 -28.22 32.00 -31.07
C ALA A 585 -27.15 32.79 -30.27
N ASP A 586 -27.56 33.45 -29.19
CA ASP A 586 -26.66 34.20 -28.28
C ASP A 586 -26.22 33.36 -27.07
N GLY A 587 -26.46 32.04 -27.07
CA GLY A 587 -26.11 31.14 -25.98
C GLY A 587 -26.97 31.30 -24.72
N LYS A 588 -28.10 32.00 -24.78
CA LYS A 588 -29.02 32.17 -23.64
C LYS A 588 -30.06 31.06 -23.57
N LEU A 589 -30.36 30.59 -22.37
CA LEU A 589 -31.34 29.56 -22.13
C LEU A 589 -32.77 30.06 -22.39
N VAL A 590 -33.54 29.28 -23.16
CA VAL A 590 -34.95 29.50 -23.48
C VAL A 590 -35.75 28.26 -23.07
N THR A 591 -36.83 28.48 -22.31
CA THR A 591 -37.74 27.43 -21.83
C THR A 591 -39.13 28.00 -21.58
N GLU A 592 -40.15 27.14 -21.67
CA GLU A 592 -41.53 27.49 -21.30
C GLU A 592 -41.82 27.27 -19.80
N ALA A 593 -40.88 26.68 -19.06
CA ALA A 593 -41.04 26.42 -17.63
C ALA A 593 -40.93 27.72 -16.82
N SER A 594 -41.94 28.00 -16.00
CA SER A 594 -41.97 29.19 -15.12
C SER A 594 -41.23 28.98 -13.79
N ASN A 595 -40.76 27.77 -13.51
CA ASN A 595 -40.18 27.34 -12.25
C ASN A 595 -38.72 26.86 -12.38
N VAL A 596 -37.94 27.45 -13.29
CA VAL A 596 -36.51 27.14 -13.44
C VAL A 596 -35.76 27.45 -12.14
N ALA A 597 -34.88 26.53 -11.71
CA ALA A 597 -33.96 26.77 -10.61
C ALA A 597 -32.79 27.63 -11.13
N LEU A 598 -32.65 28.85 -10.59
CA LEU A 598 -31.66 29.85 -11.00
C LEU A 598 -30.56 30.02 -9.95
#